data_AF-A0A925HVX3-F1
#
_entry.id   AF-A0A925HVX3-F1
#
_cell.length_a   1.000
_cell.length_b   1.000
_cell.length_c   1.000
_cell.angle_alpha   90.00
_cell.angle_beta   90.00
_cell.angle_gamma   90.00
#
_symmetry.space_group_name_H-M   'P 1'
#
loop_
_entity.id
_entity.type
_entity.pdbx_description
1 polymer ?
#
loop_
_entity_poly.entity_id
_entity_poly.type
_entity_poly.pdbx_seq_one_letter_code
_entity_poly.pdbx_strand_id
1 'polypeptide(L)'
;MQSVLEAIDQLYYAWSNKKPARIELLPQAGSDRRYYRIHTDDEPVIATHGANIPENDAFIYFSNHFKERELPIPEIFAVSDDRTIYLQQDLGGISLLNCLEEEGFTDHVYQLFKRSLSELAKLQVLGHESLDYTKCLTNQEFGKQAILADLLYFKYYFLDALRKPYDKQKLIDDFDALSSYLTHTEYKYFMFRDFQSRNIMIQPDESVAFIDYQGGMRGAPQYDVASMLWQARANLPDDWKKNLLSDYMDSFEELIGQSLDRNVFKSQYHGYVLIRLLQVLGAYGFRGLFERKAQFLTSIPQALANLKWFIDNQSMGISVPEFKRVLEICISDEIVDRFTPLRATDDTPLIIRIHSFSYRKGIPPDPSINGGGYVFDCRGILNPGRLAPYKTQTGRDKEVKDFLEQQTRMPEFLNSVFDIVDITVEDFIKRRFENLMVNFGCTGGQHRSVYAADALARHLRNKFHVKVELKHIEQEAKNWINLPPSPTVD
;
A
#
# COMPACT_ATOMS: atom_id res chain seq x y z
N MET A 1 5.35 -24.52 -14.83
CA MET A 1 4.01 -23.95 -15.06
C MET A 1 3.11 -24.98 -15.71
N GLN A 2 3.49 -25.54 -16.87
CA GLN A 2 2.73 -26.64 -17.50
C GLN A 2 2.60 -27.89 -16.60
N SER A 3 3.68 -28.29 -15.93
CA SER A 3 3.65 -29.38 -14.94
C SER A 3 2.68 -29.16 -13.77
N VAL A 4 2.48 -27.90 -13.36
CA VAL A 4 1.55 -27.55 -12.27
C VAL A 4 0.11 -27.66 -12.73
N LEU A 5 -0.18 -27.20 -13.96
CA LEU A 5 -1.53 -27.33 -14.54
C LEU A 5 -1.92 -28.80 -14.74
N GLU A 6 -0.98 -29.64 -15.18
CA GLU A 6 -1.21 -31.09 -15.30
C GLU A 6 -1.48 -31.75 -13.94
N ALA A 7 -0.74 -31.36 -12.89
CA ALA A 7 -0.98 -31.85 -11.53
C ALA A 7 -2.33 -31.38 -10.97
N ILE A 8 -2.73 -30.14 -11.26
CA ILE A 8 -4.07 -29.61 -10.89
C ILE A 8 -5.17 -30.40 -11.62
N ASP A 9 -5.02 -30.64 -12.93
CA ASP A 9 -5.98 -31.42 -13.73
C ASP A 9 -6.15 -32.84 -13.17
N GLN A 10 -5.04 -33.51 -12.84
CA GLN A 10 -5.04 -34.83 -12.23
C GLN A 10 -5.71 -34.86 -10.85
N LEU A 11 -5.37 -33.90 -9.98
CA LEU A 11 -5.96 -33.81 -8.64
C LEU A 11 -7.46 -33.52 -8.71
N TYR A 12 -7.88 -32.61 -9.59
CA TYR A 12 -9.28 -32.29 -9.81
C TYR A 12 -10.06 -33.49 -10.36
N TYR A 13 -9.48 -34.21 -11.33
CA TYR A 13 -10.10 -35.43 -11.87
C TYR A 13 -10.22 -36.52 -10.80
N ALA A 14 -9.18 -36.71 -9.97
CA ALA A 14 -9.20 -37.69 -8.89
C ALA A 14 -10.30 -37.42 -7.85
N TRP A 15 -10.58 -36.14 -7.56
CA TRP A 15 -11.61 -35.73 -6.62
C TRP A 15 -13.03 -35.73 -7.22
N SER A 16 -13.20 -35.10 -8.39
CA SER A 16 -14.53 -34.86 -8.99
C SER A 16 -14.99 -35.96 -9.96
N ASN A 17 -14.07 -36.81 -10.41
CA ASN A 17 -14.26 -37.74 -11.54
C ASN A 17 -14.70 -37.04 -12.85
N LYS A 18 -14.43 -35.73 -12.98
CA LYS A 18 -14.69 -34.89 -14.16
C LYS A 18 -13.41 -34.18 -14.60
N LYS A 19 -13.32 -33.83 -15.88
CA LYS A 19 -12.25 -32.96 -16.36
C LYS A 19 -12.61 -31.49 -16.18
N PRO A 20 -11.64 -30.61 -15.87
CA PRO A 20 -11.88 -29.18 -15.84
C PRO A 20 -12.20 -28.66 -17.25
N ALA A 21 -13.16 -27.73 -17.36
CA ALA A 21 -13.46 -27.09 -18.64
C ALA A 21 -12.37 -26.08 -19.03
N ARG A 22 -11.89 -25.32 -18.04
CA ARG A 22 -10.78 -24.37 -18.18
C ARG A 22 -10.08 -24.17 -16.84
N ILE A 23 -8.76 -24.03 -16.86
CA ILE A 23 -7.98 -23.59 -15.70
C ILE A 23 -7.41 -22.21 -16.00
N GLU A 24 -7.68 -21.25 -15.13
CA GLU A 24 -7.28 -19.85 -15.27
C GLU A 24 -6.39 -19.44 -14.10
N LEU A 25 -5.20 -18.92 -14.37
CA LEU A 25 -4.33 -18.35 -13.33
C LEU A 25 -4.88 -17.00 -12.87
N LEU A 26 -5.10 -16.85 -11.56
CA LEU A 26 -5.53 -15.57 -10.97
C LEU A 26 -4.32 -14.64 -10.75
N PRO A 27 -4.51 -13.31 -10.78
CA PRO A 27 -3.45 -12.34 -10.51
C PRO A 27 -2.75 -12.60 -9.17
N GLN A 28 -1.42 -12.49 -9.16
CA GLN A 28 -0.62 -12.76 -7.96
C GLN A 28 -0.71 -11.60 -6.96
N ALA A 29 -1.19 -11.87 -5.74
CA ALA A 29 -1.40 -10.87 -4.70
C ALA A 29 -0.30 -10.89 -3.62
N GLY A 30 0.96 -10.65 -4.02
CA GLY A 30 2.09 -10.43 -3.09
C GLY A 30 2.60 -11.65 -2.30
N SER A 31 1.92 -12.80 -2.35
CA SER A 31 2.36 -14.10 -1.81
C SER A 31 3.07 -14.93 -2.89
N ASP A 32 3.94 -15.85 -2.48
CA ASP A 32 4.57 -16.84 -3.37
C ASP A 32 3.57 -17.92 -3.85
N ARG A 33 2.39 -18.01 -3.21
CA ARG A 33 1.29 -18.89 -3.62
C ARG A 33 0.68 -18.43 -4.95
N ARG A 34 0.28 -19.40 -5.75
CA ARG A 34 -0.44 -19.17 -7.02
C ARG A 34 -1.81 -19.79 -6.93
N TYR A 35 -2.83 -19.02 -7.27
CA TYR A 35 -4.23 -19.44 -7.27
C TYR A 35 -4.70 -19.63 -8.70
N TYR A 36 -5.42 -20.71 -8.95
CA TYR A 36 -5.99 -21.04 -10.23
C TYR A 36 -7.48 -21.27 -10.07
N ARG A 37 -8.31 -20.56 -10.84
CA ARG A 37 -9.74 -20.81 -10.92
C ARG A 37 -10.00 -21.90 -11.95
N ILE A 38 -10.56 -23.01 -11.49
CA ILE A 38 -11.02 -24.12 -12.30
C ILE A 38 -12.48 -23.87 -12.63
N HIS A 39 -12.75 -23.62 -13.92
CA HIS A 39 -14.10 -23.52 -14.45
C HIS A 39 -14.61 -24.93 -14.74
N THR A 40 -15.82 -25.21 -14.27
CA THR A 40 -16.49 -26.50 -14.36
C THR A 40 -17.88 -26.28 -14.98
N ASP A 41 -18.60 -27.37 -15.28
CA ASP A 41 -20.01 -27.27 -15.68
C ASP A 41 -20.94 -26.95 -14.47
N ASP A 42 -20.42 -27.14 -13.26
CA ASP A 42 -21.06 -26.85 -11.99
C ASP A 42 -20.48 -25.52 -11.43
N GLU A 43 -20.29 -25.44 -10.10
CA GLU A 43 -19.63 -24.30 -9.46
C GLU A 43 -18.10 -24.32 -9.69
N PRO A 44 -17.46 -23.13 -9.75
CA PRO A 44 -16.02 -23.04 -9.89
C PRO A 44 -15.29 -23.49 -8.61
N VAL A 45 -14.04 -23.93 -8.79
CA VAL A 45 -13.15 -24.41 -7.71
C VAL A 45 -11.83 -23.66 -7.77
N ILE A 46 -11.22 -23.35 -6.63
CA ILE A 46 -9.88 -22.77 -6.57
C ILE A 46 -8.85 -23.87 -6.31
N ALA A 47 -7.86 -24.00 -7.19
CA ALA A 47 -6.63 -24.72 -6.90
C ALA A 47 -5.56 -23.75 -6.42
N THR A 48 -4.95 -24.05 -5.27
CA THR A 48 -3.79 -23.30 -4.78
C THR A 48 -2.55 -24.15 -4.93
N HIS A 49 -1.49 -23.57 -5.49
CA HIS A 49 -0.15 -24.16 -5.52
C HIS A 49 0.81 -23.31 -4.69
N GLY A 50 1.43 -23.93 -3.69
CA GLY A 50 2.42 -23.30 -2.81
C GLY A 50 3.59 -24.24 -2.53
N ALA A 51 4.82 -23.75 -2.68
CA ALA A 51 6.03 -24.55 -2.39
C ALA A 51 6.32 -24.67 -0.88
N ASN A 52 5.70 -23.84 -0.05
CA ASN A 52 5.86 -23.85 1.40
C ASN A 52 4.90 -24.86 2.04
N ILE A 53 5.33 -26.11 2.16
CA ILE A 53 4.50 -27.21 2.68
C ILE A 53 3.98 -26.91 4.11
N PRO A 54 4.81 -26.44 5.08
CA PRO A 54 4.29 -26.08 6.40
C PRO A 54 3.16 -25.05 6.39
N GLU A 55 3.19 -24.09 5.47
CA GLU A 55 2.13 -23.08 5.33
C GLU A 55 0.85 -23.66 4.74
N ASN A 56 0.98 -24.52 3.71
CA ASN A 56 -0.16 -25.26 3.16
C ASN A 56 -0.81 -26.14 4.23
N ASP A 57 0.00 -26.83 5.04
CA ASP A 57 -0.46 -27.72 6.11
C ASP A 57 -1.23 -26.97 7.19
N ALA A 58 -0.72 -25.80 7.60
CA ALA A 58 -1.42 -24.92 8.55
C ALA A 58 -2.77 -24.46 7.97
N PHE A 59 -2.80 -24.02 6.71
CA PHE A 59 -4.04 -23.62 6.04
C PHE A 59 -5.06 -24.75 6.01
N ILE A 60 -4.67 -25.92 5.47
CA ILE A 60 -5.55 -27.08 5.32
C ILE A 60 -6.08 -27.54 6.69
N TYR A 61 -5.21 -27.61 7.70
CA TYR A 61 -5.61 -27.99 9.05
C TYR A 61 -6.65 -27.02 9.63
N PHE A 62 -6.38 -25.71 9.57
CA PHE A 62 -7.32 -24.69 10.04
C PHE A 62 -8.64 -24.73 9.28
N SER A 63 -8.61 -24.83 7.95
CA SER A 63 -9.83 -24.93 7.13
C SER A 63 -10.69 -26.11 7.56
N ASN A 64 -10.12 -27.31 7.71
CA ASN A 64 -10.88 -28.48 8.12
C ASN A 64 -11.47 -28.31 9.53
N HIS A 65 -10.66 -27.86 10.49
CA HIS A 65 -11.09 -27.66 11.88
C HIS A 65 -12.22 -26.64 12.02
N PHE A 66 -12.13 -25.55 11.27
CA PHE A 66 -13.14 -24.50 11.26
C PHE A 66 -14.40 -24.91 10.49
N LYS A 67 -14.27 -25.69 9.40
CA LYS A 67 -15.42 -26.17 8.63
C LYS A 67 -16.31 -27.11 9.45
N GLU A 68 -15.71 -27.99 10.27
CA GLU A 68 -16.43 -28.86 11.20
C GLU A 68 -17.29 -28.09 12.23
N ARG A 69 -17.01 -26.80 12.42
CA ARG A 69 -17.73 -25.90 13.33
C ARG A 69 -18.63 -24.90 12.60
N GLU A 70 -18.87 -25.12 11.31
CA GLU A 70 -19.70 -24.25 10.46
C GLU A 70 -19.22 -22.79 10.43
N LEU A 71 -17.90 -22.58 10.57
CA LEU A 71 -17.30 -21.25 10.54
C LEU A 71 -17.07 -20.77 9.10
N PRO A 72 -17.04 -19.44 8.87
CA PRO A 72 -17.08 -18.85 7.54
C PRO A 72 -15.71 -18.90 6.84
N ILE A 73 -15.30 -20.09 6.41
CA ILE A 73 -14.04 -20.35 5.71
C ILE A 73 -14.27 -21.22 4.46
N PRO A 74 -13.33 -21.26 3.50
CA PRO A 74 -13.45 -22.15 2.34
C PRO A 74 -13.28 -23.61 2.75
N GLU A 75 -14.14 -24.47 2.20
CA GLU A 75 -13.99 -25.91 2.31
C GLU A 75 -12.78 -26.42 1.51
N ILE A 76 -12.04 -27.40 2.05
CA ILE A 76 -10.97 -28.11 1.33
C ILE A 76 -11.55 -29.37 0.71
N PHE A 77 -11.42 -29.47 -0.60
CA PHE A 77 -11.97 -30.59 -1.37
C PHE A 77 -10.95 -31.72 -1.56
N ALA A 78 -9.71 -31.38 -1.87
CA ALA A 78 -8.65 -32.36 -2.12
C ALA A 78 -7.27 -31.75 -1.88
N VAL A 79 -6.28 -32.60 -1.61
CA VAL A 79 -4.88 -32.23 -1.40
C VAL A 79 -4.00 -33.22 -2.16
N SER A 80 -2.98 -32.74 -2.86
CA SER A 80 -2.01 -33.61 -3.54
C SER A 80 -1.15 -34.38 -2.53
N ASP A 81 -0.63 -35.54 -2.96
CA ASP A 81 0.22 -36.39 -2.12
C ASP A 81 1.49 -35.68 -1.61
N ASP A 82 2.07 -34.81 -2.45
CA ASP A 82 3.24 -33.98 -2.11
C ASP A 82 2.89 -32.73 -1.30
N ARG A 83 1.60 -32.49 -1.03
CA ARG A 83 1.03 -31.38 -0.26
C ARG A 83 1.37 -29.99 -0.81
N THR A 84 1.76 -29.90 -2.07
CA THR A 84 2.06 -28.62 -2.74
C THR A 84 0.82 -28.00 -3.38
N ILE A 85 -0.23 -28.79 -3.63
CA ILE A 85 -1.49 -28.37 -4.25
C ILE A 85 -2.67 -28.77 -3.37
N TYR A 86 -3.63 -27.89 -3.23
CA TYR A 86 -4.95 -28.22 -2.66
C TYR A 86 -6.06 -27.53 -3.45
N LEU A 87 -7.22 -28.20 -3.50
CA LEU A 87 -8.46 -27.69 -4.06
C LEU A 87 -9.35 -27.19 -2.94
N GLN A 88 -9.93 -26.01 -3.12
CA GLN A 88 -10.79 -25.37 -2.14
C GLN A 88 -12.00 -24.70 -2.81
N GLN A 89 -13.03 -24.44 -2.02
CA GLN A 89 -14.20 -23.68 -2.43
C GLN A 89 -13.83 -22.32 -3.03
N ASP A 90 -14.46 -21.96 -4.15
CA ASP A 90 -14.40 -20.61 -4.69
C ASP A 90 -15.39 -19.72 -3.95
N LEU A 91 -14.86 -18.70 -3.27
CA LEU A 91 -15.64 -17.73 -2.51
C LEU A 91 -15.99 -16.48 -3.34
N GLY A 92 -15.76 -16.51 -4.65
CA GLY A 92 -16.01 -15.39 -5.55
C GLY A 92 -14.84 -14.41 -5.64
N GLY A 93 -15.11 -13.22 -6.17
CA GLY A 93 -14.09 -12.19 -6.43
C GLY A 93 -14.31 -10.86 -5.70
N ILE A 94 -15.41 -10.72 -4.97
CA ILE A 94 -15.79 -9.46 -4.31
C ILE A 94 -15.34 -9.52 -2.86
N SER A 95 -14.39 -8.67 -2.47
CA SER A 95 -13.98 -8.50 -1.08
C SER A 95 -14.72 -7.35 -0.40
N LEU A 96 -14.75 -7.33 0.93
CA LEU A 96 -15.30 -6.21 1.70
C LEU A 96 -14.61 -4.88 1.36
N LEU A 97 -13.31 -4.94 1.02
CA LEU A 97 -12.59 -3.77 0.52
C LEU A 97 -13.16 -3.25 -0.80
N ASN A 98 -13.55 -4.14 -1.72
CA ASN A 98 -14.16 -3.72 -2.99
C ASN A 98 -15.49 -3.01 -2.75
N CYS A 99 -16.36 -3.57 -1.89
CA CYS A 99 -17.62 -2.92 -1.52
C CYS A 99 -17.38 -1.52 -0.93
N LEU A 100 -16.38 -1.36 -0.06
CA LEU A 100 -16.03 -0.05 0.49
C LEU A 100 -15.50 0.92 -0.58
N GLU A 101 -14.65 0.47 -1.49
CA GLU A 101 -14.08 1.31 -2.56
C GLU A 101 -15.15 1.74 -3.59
N GLU A 102 -16.13 0.88 -3.85
CA GLU A 102 -17.21 1.14 -4.82
C GLU A 102 -18.35 1.99 -4.23
N GLU A 103 -18.81 1.69 -3.02
CA GLU A 103 -19.98 2.33 -2.41
C GLU A 103 -19.61 3.47 -1.44
N GLY A 104 -18.40 3.45 -0.87
CA GLY A 104 -17.97 4.36 0.18
C GLY A 104 -18.58 4.03 1.56
N PHE A 105 -18.65 5.03 2.43
CA PHE A 105 -19.12 4.87 3.82
C PHE A 105 -20.66 4.87 3.92
N THR A 106 -21.31 3.86 3.35
CA THR A 106 -22.77 3.67 3.39
C THR A 106 -23.21 2.83 4.59
N ASP A 107 -24.49 2.87 4.93
CA ASP A 107 -25.05 1.98 5.96
C ASP A 107 -24.91 0.50 5.58
N HIS A 108 -25.10 0.16 4.31
CA HIS A 108 -24.89 -1.19 3.80
C HIS A 108 -23.45 -1.69 4.07
N VAL A 109 -22.43 -0.90 3.71
CA VAL A 109 -21.03 -1.26 3.97
C VAL A 109 -20.76 -1.34 5.49
N TYR A 110 -21.34 -0.45 6.30
CA TYR A 110 -21.25 -0.54 7.76
C TYR A 110 -21.76 -1.90 8.27
N GLN A 111 -22.92 -2.36 7.78
CA GLN A 111 -23.49 -3.66 8.17
C GLN A 111 -22.59 -4.83 7.77
N LEU A 112 -21.90 -4.76 6.62
CA LEU A 112 -20.93 -5.78 6.23
C LEU A 112 -19.71 -5.82 7.16
N PHE A 113 -19.20 -4.65 7.58
CA PHE A 113 -18.14 -4.58 8.60
C PHE A 113 -18.59 -5.16 9.94
N LYS A 114 -19.81 -4.79 10.39
CA LYS A 114 -20.40 -5.31 11.63
C LYS A 114 -20.57 -6.83 11.59
N ARG A 115 -21.11 -7.37 10.49
CA ARG A 115 -21.26 -8.81 10.27
C ARG A 115 -19.92 -9.52 10.29
N SER A 116 -18.91 -8.95 9.62
CA SER A 116 -17.55 -9.49 9.60
C SER A 116 -16.92 -9.57 10.98
N LEU A 117 -17.12 -8.57 11.84
CA LEU A 117 -16.62 -8.58 13.21
C LEU A 117 -17.36 -9.56 14.11
N SER A 118 -18.67 -9.74 13.90
CA SER A 118 -19.46 -10.75 14.61
C SER A 118 -18.99 -12.16 14.24
N GLU A 119 -18.79 -12.43 12.95
CA GLU A 119 -18.26 -13.70 12.45
C GLU A 119 -16.79 -13.93 12.85
N LEU A 120 -15.97 -12.86 12.96
CA LEU A 120 -14.65 -12.93 13.56
C LEU A 120 -14.75 -13.41 15.00
N ALA A 121 -15.62 -12.82 15.82
CA ALA A 121 -15.76 -13.22 17.22
C ALA A 121 -16.11 -14.71 17.34
N LYS A 122 -17.02 -15.22 16.48
CA LYS A 122 -17.34 -16.66 16.39
C LYS A 122 -16.13 -17.50 16.01
N LEU A 123 -15.39 -17.11 14.96
CA LEU A 123 -14.17 -17.80 14.54
C LEU A 123 -13.14 -17.86 15.67
N GLN A 124 -12.95 -16.76 16.39
CA GLN A 124 -11.98 -16.67 17.47
C GLN A 124 -12.37 -17.58 18.64
N VAL A 125 -13.62 -17.52 19.09
CA VAL A 125 -14.10 -18.28 20.27
C VAL A 125 -14.34 -19.75 19.94
N LEU A 126 -15.19 -20.05 18.95
CA LEU A 126 -15.56 -21.43 18.61
C LEU A 126 -14.42 -22.15 17.88
N GLY A 127 -13.69 -21.43 17.03
CA GLY A 127 -12.53 -21.98 16.33
C GLY A 127 -11.36 -22.29 17.27
N HIS A 128 -11.28 -21.65 18.43
CA HIS A 128 -10.29 -21.98 19.46
C HIS A 128 -10.55 -23.35 20.11
N GLU A 129 -11.81 -23.77 20.23
CA GLU A 129 -12.18 -24.97 20.96
C GLU A 129 -11.52 -26.21 20.36
N SER A 130 -10.69 -26.90 21.17
CA SER A 130 -9.94 -28.09 20.78
C SER A 130 -8.98 -27.92 19.59
N LEU A 131 -8.58 -26.68 19.26
CA LEU A 131 -7.60 -26.43 18.22
C LEU A 131 -6.18 -26.83 18.68
N ASP A 132 -5.48 -27.60 17.85
CA ASP A 132 -4.08 -27.99 18.06
C ASP A 132 -3.14 -26.90 17.50
N TYR A 133 -2.73 -25.98 18.38
CA TYR A 133 -1.81 -24.91 18.02
C TYR A 133 -0.41 -25.40 17.64
N THR A 134 -0.04 -26.68 17.84
CA THR A 134 1.24 -27.20 17.33
C THR A 134 1.30 -27.25 15.80
N LYS A 135 0.15 -27.11 15.14
CA LYS A 135 0.01 -27.01 13.67
C LYS A 135 0.23 -25.59 13.11
N CYS A 136 0.49 -24.59 13.95
CA CYS A 136 0.77 -23.23 13.49
C CYS A 136 2.09 -23.17 12.69
N LEU A 137 2.14 -22.32 11.67
CA LEU A 137 3.33 -22.14 10.82
C LEU A 137 4.55 -21.59 11.59
N THR A 138 4.31 -20.70 12.56
CA THR A 138 5.37 -20.00 13.30
C THR A 138 5.27 -20.29 14.80
N ASN A 139 4.95 -19.27 15.60
CA ASN A 139 4.75 -19.44 17.03
C ASN A 139 3.33 -19.93 17.30
N GLN A 140 3.19 -20.78 18.32
CA GLN A 140 1.88 -21.27 18.78
C GLN A 140 1.07 -20.18 19.47
N GLU A 141 1.76 -19.18 20.05
CA GLU A 141 1.15 -18.08 20.77
C GLU A 141 1.80 -16.74 20.42
N PHE A 142 0.98 -15.71 20.28
CA PHE A 142 1.40 -14.32 20.14
C PHE A 142 1.84 -13.77 21.49
N GLY A 143 3.07 -14.13 21.87
CA GLY A 143 3.67 -13.77 23.15
C GLY A 143 4.47 -12.47 23.12
N LYS A 144 5.08 -12.18 24.28
CA LYS A 144 5.86 -10.97 24.55
C LYS A 144 6.96 -10.73 23.51
N GLN A 145 7.62 -11.81 23.07
CA GLN A 145 8.71 -11.76 22.10
C GLN A 145 8.25 -11.28 20.72
N ALA A 146 7.02 -11.62 20.29
CA ALA A 146 6.48 -11.20 19.01
C ALA A 146 6.21 -9.68 19.02
N ILE A 147 5.56 -9.19 20.08
CA ILE A 147 5.33 -7.76 20.30
C ILE A 147 6.66 -7.00 20.35
N LEU A 148 7.64 -7.52 21.10
CA LEU A 148 8.95 -6.88 21.20
C LEU A 148 9.67 -6.85 19.86
N ALA A 149 9.57 -7.90 19.05
CA ALA A 149 10.15 -7.92 17.71
C ALA A 149 9.54 -6.83 16.82
N ASP A 150 8.23 -6.61 16.90
CA ASP A 150 7.54 -5.55 16.16
C ASP A 150 7.98 -4.14 16.60
N LEU A 151 8.08 -3.91 17.91
CA LEU A 151 8.54 -2.64 18.48
C LEU A 151 10.02 -2.37 18.13
N LEU A 152 10.85 -3.40 18.16
CA LEU A 152 12.26 -3.31 17.74
C LEU A 152 12.39 -3.06 16.24
N TYR A 153 11.52 -3.64 15.41
CA TYR A 153 11.50 -3.40 13.97
C TYR A 153 11.23 -1.92 13.68
N PHE A 154 10.22 -1.31 14.33
CA PHE A 154 10.00 0.14 14.31
C PHE A 154 11.24 0.92 14.76
N LYS A 155 11.81 0.54 15.91
CA LYS A 155 12.96 1.23 16.49
C LYS A 155 14.14 1.27 15.51
N TYR A 156 14.52 0.14 14.94
CA TYR A 156 15.72 0.03 14.10
C TYR A 156 15.52 0.64 12.72
N TYR A 157 14.34 0.45 12.11
CA TYR A 157 14.14 0.81 10.71
C TYR A 157 13.47 2.16 10.49
N PHE A 158 12.84 2.73 11.51
CA PHE A 158 12.27 4.07 11.43
C PHE A 158 12.92 5.04 12.42
N LEU A 159 12.78 4.77 13.72
CA LEU A 159 13.20 5.72 14.77
C LEU A 159 14.71 6.03 14.71
N ASP A 160 15.57 5.01 14.64
CA ASP A 160 17.02 5.20 14.58
C ASP A 160 17.45 5.96 13.31
N ALA A 161 16.68 5.85 12.22
CA ALA A 161 16.92 6.60 10.99
C ALA A 161 16.57 8.09 11.10
N LEU A 162 15.74 8.48 12.09
CA LEU A 162 15.44 9.89 12.37
C LEU A 162 16.66 10.64 12.96
N ARG A 163 17.61 9.91 13.56
CA ARG A 163 18.83 10.47 14.19
C ARG A 163 18.55 11.49 15.31
N LYS A 164 17.41 11.34 15.99
CA LYS A 164 17.04 12.15 17.16
C LYS A 164 17.53 11.50 18.45
N PRO A 165 17.96 12.29 19.45
CA PRO A 165 18.46 11.75 20.71
C PRO A 165 17.31 11.21 21.58
N TYR A 166 17.46 9.97 22.04
CA TYR A 166 16.56 9.36 23.02
C TYR A 166 17.31 8.37 23.93
N ASP A 167 16.71 8.01 25.07
CA ASP A 167 17.31 7.09 26.04
C ASP A 167 16.98 5.65 25.64
N LYS A 168 17.97 4.98 25.06
CA LYS A 168 17.78 3.62 24.52
C LYS A 168 17.43 2.61 25.60
N GLN A 169 17.97 2.72 26.80
CA GLN A 169 17.70 1.76 27.86
C GLN A 169 16.27 1.92 28.35
N LYS A 170 15.86 3.16 28.67
CA LYS A 170 14.48 3.43 29.10
C LYS A 170 13.44 3.08 28.05
N LEU A 171 13.74 3.25 26.76
CA LEU A 171 12.83 2.84 25.69
C LEU A 171 12.65 1.32 25.67
N ILE A 172 13.74 0.55 25.87
CA ILE A 172 13.64 -0.92 25.95
C ILE A 172 12.86 -1.35 27.19
N ASP A 173 13.07 -0.68 28.33
CA ASP A 173 12.30 -0.95 29.56
C ASP A 173 10.80 -0.67 29.34
N ASP A 174 10.45 0.42 28.65
CA ASP A 174 9.07 0.76 28.30
C ASP A 174 8.46 -0.23 27.28
N PHE A 175 9.25 -0.70 26.30
CA PHE A 175 8.81 -1.76 25.38
C PHE A 175 8.53 -3.07 26.13
N ASP A 176 9.37 -3.42 27.09
CA ASP A 176 9.21 -4.61 27.92
C ASP A 176 7.93 -4.52 28.78
N ALA A 177 7.68 -3.35 29.38
CA ALA A 177 6.49 -3.05 30.16
C ALA A 177 5.21 -3.15 29.31
N LEU A 178 5.18 -2.49 28.14
CA LEU A 178 4.03 -2.57 27.21
C LEU A 178 3.79 -4.00 26.73
N SER A 179 4.85 -4.70 26.34
CA SER A 179 4.73 -6.09 25.86
C SER A 179 4.18 -7.00 26.97
N SER A 180 4.65 -6.82 28.20
CA SER A 180 4.14 -7.58 29.36
C SER A 180 2.66 -7.27 29.63
N TYR A 181 2.28 -5.99 29.62
CA TYR A 181 0.90 -5.54 29.79
C TYR A 181 -0.05 -6.15 28.76
N LEU A 182 0.33 -6.14 27.49
CA LEU A 182 -0.49 -6.66 26.39
C LEU A 182 -0.56 -8.18 26.38
N THR A 183 0.44 -8.88 26.91
CA THR A 183 0.36 -10.35 27.04
C THR A 183 -0.43 -10.83 28.25
N HIS A 184 -0.69 -9.94 29.21
CA HIS A 184 -1.50 -10.21 30.38
C HIS A 184 -2.99 -10.01 30.07
N THR A 185 -3.48 -10.67 29.01
CA THR A 185 -4.89 -10.70 28.66
C THR A 185 -5.55 -11.90 29.32
N GLU A 186 -6.74 -11.70 29.87
CA GLU A 186 -7.58 -12.79 30.40
C GLU A 186 -8.07 -13.71 29.27
N TYR A 187 -8.09 -13.19 28.04
CA TYR A 187 -8.64 -13.84 26.86
C TYR A 187 -7.54 -14.20 25.86
N LYS A 188 -7.38 -15.50 25.63
CA LYS A 188 -6.46 -16.07 24.62
C LYS A 188 -7.19 -17.08 23.75
N TYR A 189 -7.60 -16.61 22.58
CA TYR A 189 -8.41 -17.34 21.60
C TYR A 189 -7.62 -17.55 20.30
N PHE A 190 -8.27 -18.06 19.25
CA PHE A 190 -7.66 -18.02 17.92
C PHE A 190 -7.51 -16.56 17.49
N MET A 191 -6.33 -16.18 16.99
CA MET A 191 -6.01 -14.86 16.48
C MET A 191 -5.61 -15.02 15.01
N PHE A 192 -6.36 -14.38 14.12
CA PHE A 192 -6.24 -14.45 12.66
C PHE A 192 -4.92 -13.82 12.16
N ARG A 193 -4.47 -12.76 12.84
CA ARG A 193 -3.27 -11.94 12.58
C ARG A 193 -3.37 -11.00 11.38
N ASP A 194 -3.81 -11.47 10.21
CA ASP A 194 -3.99 -10.63 9.02
C ASP A 194 -5.47 -10.39 8.67
N PHE A 195 -6.28 -10.10 9.68
CA PHE A 195 -7.71 -9.82 9.49
C PHE A 195 -7.91 -8.43 8.88
N GLN A 196 -7.96 -8.34 7.56
CA GLN A 196 -8.09 -7.09 6.80
C GLN A 196 -9.25 -7.23 5.81
N SER A 197 -9.91 -6.13 5.45
CA SER A 197 -11.11 -6.18 4.59
C SER A 197 -10.87 -6.77 3.19
N ARG A 198 -9.62 -6.84 2.72
CA ARG A 198 -9.26 -7.54 1.47
C ARG A 198 -9.34 -9.07 1.58
N ASN A 199 -9.25 -9.60 2.79
CA ASN A 199 -9.23 -11.04 3.11
C ASN A 199 -10.61 -11.53 3.55
N ILE A 200 -11.65 -10.72 3.33
CA ILE A 200 -13.05 -11.01 3.66
C ILE A 200 -13.84 -10.97 2.37
N MET A 201 -14.34 -12.12 1.95
CA MET A 201 -15.12 -12.32 0.73
C MET A 201 -16.60 -12.15 1.01
N ILE A 202 -17.29 -11.36 0.19
CA ILE A 202 -18.73 -11.11 0.31
C ILE A 202 -19.47 -12.02 -0.66
N GLN A 203 -20.36 -12.85 -0.13
CA GLN A 203 -21.21 -13.73 -0.92
C GLN A 203 -22.46 -13.00 -1.45
N PRO A 204 -23.14 -13.55 -2.47
CA PRO A 204 -24.35 -12.94 -3.03
C PRO A 204 -25.51 -12.78 -2.03
N ASP A 205 -25.54 -13.60 -0.98
CA ASP A 205 -26.51 -13.53 0.12
C ASP A 205 -26.04 -12.61 1.28
N GLU A 206 -25.01 -11.80 1.02
CA GLU A 206 -24.32 -10.93 1.97
C GLU A 206 -23.62 -11.67 3.13
N SER A 207 -23.56 -13.00 3.12
CA SER A 207 -22.72 -13.72 4.07
C SER A 207 -21.24 -13.42 3.80
N VAL A 208 -20.41 -13.58 4.82
CA VAL A 208 -18.98 -13.31 4.75
C VAL A 208 -18.22 -14.62 4.83
N ALA A 209 -17.09 -14.69 4.14
CA ALA A 209 -16.15 -15.79 4.25
C ALA A 209 -14.72 -15.25 4.32
N PHE A 210 -13.88 -15.89 5.13
CA PHE A 210 -12.52 -15.42 5.38
C PHE A 210 -11.49 -16.25 4.62
N ILE A 211 -10.41 -15.61 4.20
CA ILE A 211 -9.25 -16.23 3.54
C ILE A 211 -7.95 -15.74 4.19
N ASP A 212 -6.83 -16.40 3.90
CA ASP A 212 -5.50 -15.97 4.36
C ASP A 212 -5.26 -16.04 5.88
N TYR A 213 -5.90 -17.01 6.57
CA TYR A 213 -5.78 -17.24 8.02
C TYR A 213 -4.67 -18.21 8.43
N GLN A 214 -3.83 -18.70 7.51
CA GLN A 214 -2.76 -19.67 7.84
C GLN A 214 -1.65 -19.10 8.73
N GLY A 215 -1.58 -17.77 8.85
CA GLY A 215 -0.72 -17.08 9.82
C GLY A 215 -1.27 -17.04 11.24
N GLY A 216 -2.47 -17.60 11.46
CA GLY A 216 -3.17 -17.58 12.73
C GLY A 216 -2.47 -18.38 13.83
N MET A 217 -2.72 -17.98 15.08
CA MET A 217 -2.12 -18.57 16.28
C MET A 217 -2.96 -18.25 17.52
N ARG A 218 -2.54 -18.71 18.70
CA ARG A 218 -3.22 -18.34 19.94
C ARG A 218 -2.86 -16.90 20.30
N GLY A 219 -3.83 -16.05 20.62
CA GLY A 219 -3.54 -14.65 20.89
C GLY A 219 -4.73 -13.88 21.44
N ALA A 220 -4.50 -12.58 21.62
CA ALA A 220 -5.51 -11.67 22.13
C ALA A 220 -6.49 -11.29 21.01
N PRO A 221 -7.81 -11.41 21.22
CA PRO A 221 -8.83 -11.12 20.20
C PRO A 221 -8.75 -9.68 19.66
N GLN A 222 -8.33 -8.73 20.50
CA GLN A 222 -8.19 -7.32 20.19
C GLN A 222 -7.29 -7.06 18.97
N TYR A 223 -6.29 -7.91 18.73
CA TYR A 223 -5.32 -7.70 17.65
C TYR A 223 -5.99 -7.73 16.27
N ASP A 224 -6.92 -8.66 16.05
CA ASP A 224 -7.64 -8.78 14.77
C ASP A 224 -8.64 -7.64 14.56
N VAL A 225 -9.30 -7.19 15.64
CA VAL A 225 -10.19 -6.03 15.59
C VAL A 225 -9.38 -4.76 15.25
N ALA A 226 -8.20 -4.60 15.87
CA ALA A 226 -7.28 -3.52 15.52
C ALA A 226 -6.83 -3.64 14.07
N SER A 227 -6.64 -4.86 13.57
CA SER A 227 -6.28 -5.12 12.17
C SER A 227 -7.29 -4.59 11.17
N MET A 228 -8.55 -4.87 11.41
CA MET A 228 -9.63 -4.48 10.51
C MET A 228 -9.96 -3.00 10.60
N LEU A 229 -10.02 -2.44 11.81
CA LEU A 229 -10.50 -1.07 12.03
C LEU A 229 -9.47 0.02 11.73
N TRP A 230 -8.17 -0.32 11.80
CA TRP A 230 -7.06 0.63 11.61
C TRP A 230 -6.22 0.38 10.36
N GLN A 231 -6.74 -0.38 9.40
CA GLN A 231 -6.07 -0.54 8.12
C GLN A 231 -6.01 0.79 7.35
N ALA A 232 -4.82 1.18 6.91
CA ALA A 232 -4.59 2.46 6.23
C ALA A 232 -5.43 2.63 4.95
N ARG A 233 -5.68 1.53 4.22
CA ARG A 233 -6.41 1.57 2.94
C ARG A 233 -7.92 1.78 3.11
N ALA A 234 -8.55 1.27 4.17
CA ALA A 234 -9.98 1.52 4.40
C ALA A 234 -10.24 2.91 4.99
N ASN A 235 -9.29 3.43 5.79
CA ASN A 235 -9.36 4.76 6.40
C ASN A 235 -10.74 5.06 7.02
N LEU A 236 -11.23 4.13 7.86
CA LEU A 236 -12.58 4.23 8.42
C LEU A 236 -12.75 5.51 9.27
N PRO A 237 -13.94 6.13 9.28
CA PRO A 237 -14.27 7.23 10.17
C PRO A 237 -14.18 6.80 11.64
N ASP A 238 -13.90 7.75 12.53
CA ASP A 238 -13.67 7.43 13.95
C ASP A 238 -14.94 6.93 14.67
N ASP A 239 -16.11 7.47 14.29
CA ASP A 239 -17.39 6.97 14.79
C ASP A 239 -17.62 5.51 14.37
N TRP A 240 -17.23 5.12 13.16
CA TRP A 240 -17.29 3.73 12.72
C TRP A 240 -16.35 2.85 13.56
N LYS A 241 -15.10 3.26 13.75
CA LYS A 241 -14.14 2.49 14.57
C LYS A 241 -14.69 2.28 15.99
N LYS A 242 -15.25 3.32 16.60
CA LYS A 242 -15.81 3.26 17.96
C LYS A 242 -17.04 2.34 18.04
N ASN A 243 -17.98 2.50 17.11
CA ASN A 243 -19.24 1.75 17.13
C ASN A 243 -19.00 0.27 16.78
N LEU A 244 -18.21 -0.01 15.75
CA LEU A 244 -17.83 -1.37 15.36
C LEU A 244 -17.04 -2.11 16.44
N LEU A 245 -16.15 -1.41 17.16
CA LEU A 245 -15.49 -1.99 18.33
C LEU A 245 -16.50 -2.35 19.42
N SER A 246 -17.51 -1.50 19.66
CA SER A 246 -18.58 -1.82 20.61
C SER A 246 -19.41 -3.03 20.15
N ASP A 247 -19.82 -3.05 18.88
CA ASP A 247 -20.58 -4.16 18.27
C ASP A 247 -19.81 -5.48 18.36
N TYR A 248 -18.49 -5.44 18.15
CA TYR A 248 -17.61 -6.59 18.33
C TYR A 248 -17.60 -7.06 19.79
N MET A 249 -17.43 -6.14 20.75
CA MET A 249 -17.39 -6.48 22.18
C MET A 249 -18.72 -7.08 22.65
N ASP A 250 -19.85 -6.56 22.16
CA ASP A 250 -21.17 -7.11 22.44
C ASP A 250 -21.28 -8.57 21.94
N SER A 251 -20.86 -8.82 20.69
CA SER A 251 -20.85 -10.17 20.10
C SER A 251 -19.92 -11.12 20.86
N PHE A 252 -18.76 -10.63 21.28
CA PHE A 252 -17.76 -11.42 22.00
C PHE A 252 -18.25 -11.80 23.41
N GLU A 253 -18.85 -10.86 24.16
CA GLU A 253 -19.47 -11.10 25.48
C GLU A 253 -20.53 -12.21 25.42
N GLU A 254 -21.39 -12.18 24.39
CA GLU A 254 -22.42 -13.19 24.18
C GLU A 254 -21.81 -14.59 23.98
N LEU A 255 -20.75 -14.69 23.17
CA LEU A 255 -20.08 -15.96 22.88
C LEU A 255 -19.32 -16.54 24.07
N ILE A 256 -18.67 -15.71 24.88
CA ILE A 256 -17.93 -16.18 26.06
C ILE A 256 -18.82 -16.38 27.29
N GLY A 257 -20.09 -15.94 27.24
CA GLY A 257 -21.06 -16.10 28.32
C GLY A 257 -20.74 -15.31 29.60
N GLN A 258 -19.92 -14.25 29.51
CA GLN A 258 -19.52 -13.41 30.63
C GLN A 258 -19.28 -11.95 30.20
N SER A 259 -19.49 -11.00 31.11
CA SER A 259 -19.23 -9.58 30.85
C SER A 259 -17.74 -9.28 30.77
N LEU A 260 -17.34 -8.43 29.82
CA LEU A 260 -15.96 -7.92 29.74
C LEU A 260 -15.76 -6.72 30.68
N ASP A 261 -14.56 -6.59 31.24
CA ASP A 261 -14.09 -5.24 31.61
C ASP A 261 -13.79 -4.46 30.33
N ARG A 262 -14.78 -3.70 29.88
CA ARG A 262 -14.71 -2.94 28.63
C ARG A 262 -13.61 -1.88 28.63
N ASN A 263 -13.22 -1.36 29.79
CA ASN A 263 -12.15 -0.36 29.88
C ASN A 263 -10.79 -1.01 29.65
N VAL A 264 -10.54 -2.14 30.32
CA VAL A 264 -9.31 -2.94 30.13
C VAL A 264 -9.22 -3.47 28.69
N PHE A 265 -10.34 -3.96 28.15
CA PHE A 265 -10.38 -4.43 26.76
C PHE A 265 -9.98 -3.33 25.77
N LYS A 266 -10.54 -2.12 25.94
CA LYS A 266 -10.23 -0.95 25.10
C LYS A 266 -8.80 -0.47 25.24
N SER A 267 -8.25 -0.43 26.46
CA SER A 267 -6.87 0.00 26.68
C SER A 267 -5.86 -0.98 26.07
N GLN A 268 -6.10 -2.28 26.17
CA GLN A 268 -5.29 -3.30 25.48
C GLN A 268 -5.45 -3.23 23.96
N TYR A 269 -6.68 -3.04 23.47
CA TYR A 269 -6.94 -2.79 22.05
C TYR A 269 -6.14 -1.59 21.52
N HIS A 270 -6.11 -0.48 22.24
CA HIS A 270 -5.28 0.67 21.88
C HIS A 270 -3.79 0.34 21.83
N GLY A 271 -3.28 -0.47 22.76
CA GLY A 271 -1.89 -0.93 22.68
C GLY A 271 -1.59 -1.75 21.41
N TYR A 272 -2.51 -2.62 20.98
CA TYR A 272 -2.36 -3.34 19.71
C TYR A 272 -2.47 -2.43 18.49
N VAL A 273 -3.39 -1.44 18.51
CA VAL A 273 -3.46 -0.41 17.46
C VAL A 273 -2.12 0.32 17.34
N LEU A 274 -1.53 0.74 18.46
CA LEU A 274 -0.24 1.42 18.46
C LEU A 274 0.86 0.55 17.84
N ILE A 275 0.99 -0.71 18.27
CA ILE A 275 1.98 -1.64 17.70
C ILE A 275 1.81 -1.74 16.19
N ARG A 276 0.58 -1.86 15.69
CA ARG A 276 0.32 -1.94 14.26
C ARG A 276 0.70 -0.67 13.51
N LEU A 277 0.38 0.50 14.04
CA LEU A 277 0.82 1.78 13.46
C LEU A 277 2.35 1.86 13.37
N LEU A 278 3.05 1.37 14.39
CA LEU A 278 4.50 1.35 14.44
C LEU A 278 5.12 0.28 13.52
N GLN A 279 4.49 -0.89 13.37
CA GLN A 279 4.88 -1.90 12.39
C GLN A 279 4.86 -1.32 10.97
N VAL A 280 3.80 -0.55 10.63
CA VAL A 280 3.68 0.14 9.34
C VAL A 280 4.83 1.14 9.15
N LEU A 281 5.12 1.96 10.15
CA LEU A 281 6.25 2.90 10.11
C LEU A 281 7.60 2.18 10.00
N GLY A 282 7.80 1.08 10.73
CA GLY A 282 8.98 0.24 10.61
C GLY A 282 9.15 -0.32 9.20
N ALA A 283 8.06 -0.80 8.59
CA ALA A 283 8.07 -1.35 7.23
C ALA A 283 8.38 -0.27 6.18
N TYR A 284 7.77 0.91 6.31
CA TYR A 284 8.05 2.05 5.44
C TYR A 284 9.47 2.59 5.64
N GLY A 285 9.96 2.58 6.88
CA GLY A 285 11.35 2.88 7.21
C GLY A 285 12.31 1.93 6.51
N PHE A 286 12.10 0.62 6.63
CA PHE A 286 12.95 -0.39 5.99
C PHE A 286 12.90 -0.29 4.46
N ARG A 287 11.70 -0.35 3.86
CA ARG A 287 11.54 -0.34 2.40
C ARG A 287 11.91 1.02 1.78
N GLY A 288 11.55 2.11 2.43
CA GLY A 288 11.77 3.47 1.95
C GLY A 288 13.18 3.98 2.23
N LEU A 289 13.61 3.98 3.49
CA LEU A 289 14.88 4.60 3.90
C LEU A 289 16.09 3.69 3.66
N PHE A 290 15.95 2.37 3.84
CA PHE A 290 17.05 1.42 3.67
C PHE A 290 17.09 0.82 2.25
N GLU A 291 15.97 0.28 1.74
CA GLU A 291 15.92 -0.27 0.38
C GLU A 291 15.73 0.80 -0.72
N ARG A 292 15.53 2.08 -0.35
CA ARG A 292 15.38 3.23 -1.27
C ARG A 292 14.22 3.10 -2.25
N LYS A 293 13.12 2.48 -1.84
CA LYS A 293 11.89 2.36 -2.64
C LYS A 293 10.99 3.58 -2.42
N ALA A 294 10.98 4.49 -3.39
CA ALA A 294 10.34 5.81 -3.29
C ALA A 294 8.84 5.76 -2.90
N GLN A 295 8.09 4.78 -3.41
CA GLN A 295 6.66 4.61 -3.13
C GLN A 295 6.35 4.36 -1.64
N PHE A 296 7.31 3.89 -0.86
CA PHE A 296 7.12 3.73 0.59
C PHE A 296 7.41 5.02 1.36
N LEU A 297 8.30 5.88 0.85
CA LEU A 297 8.58 7.19 1.45
C LEU A 297 7.36 8.10 1.37
N THR A 298 6.63 8.06 0.25
CA THR A 298 5.41 8.85 0.05
C THR A 298 4.27 8.47 0.99
N SER A 299 4.34 7.30 1.64
CA SER A 299 3.32 6.81 2.58
C SER A 299 3.64 7.15 4.04
N ILE A 300 4.87 7.55 4.37
CA ILE A 300 5.28 7.91 5.73
C ILE A 300 4.45 9.07 6.30
N PRO A 301 4.16 10.16 5.57
CA PRO A 301 3.38 11.27 6.12
C PRO A 301 2.01 10.86 6.64
N GLN A 302 1.27 10.04 5.87
CA GLN A 302 -0.04 9.56 6.30
C GLN A 302 0.07 8.64 7.52
N ALA A 303 1.09 7.79 7.59
CA ALA A 303 1.31 6.93 8.75
C ALA A 303 1.64 7.76 10.01
N LEU A 304 2.43 8.83 9.89
CA LEU A 304 2.70 9.76 10.97
C LEU A 304 1.45 10.55 11.39
N ALA A 305 0.61 10.97 10.45
CA ALA A 305 -0.66 11.63 10.73
C ALA A 305 -1.61 10.71 11.52
N ASN A 306 -1.70 9.43 11.13
CA ASN A 306 -2.49 8.43 11.86
C ASN A 306 -1.94 8.20 13.28
N LEU A 307 -0.62 8.12 13.42
CA LEU A 307 0.03 7.98 14.73
C LEU A 307 -0.22 9.21 15.61
N LYS A 308 -0.11 10.42 15.04
CA LYS A 308 -0.40 11.68 15.74
C LYS A 308 -1.84 11.71 16.25
N TRP A 309 -2.79 11.44 15.37
CA TRP A 309 -4.20 11.37 15.75
C TRP A 309 -4.43 10.36 16.87
N PHE A 310 -3.83 9.17 16.78
CA PHE A 310 -3.97 8.15 17.80
C PHE A 310 -3.44 8.62 19.17
N ILE A 311 -2.24 9.22 19.22
CA ILE A 311 -1.64 9.71 20.47
C ILE A 311 -2.45 10.85 21.08
N ASP A 312 -3.02 11.73 20.25
CA ASP A 312 -3.79 12.88 20.70
C ASP A 312 -5.19 12.47 21.23
N ASN A 313 -5.74 11.33 20.78
CA ASN A 313 -7.13 10.94 21.06
C ASN A 313 -7.28 9.66 21.91
N GLN A 314 -6.25 8.82 22.01
CA GLN A 314 -6.33 7.52 22.68
C GLN A 314 -5.30 7.37 23.79
N SER A 315 -5.67 6.60 24.82
CA SER A 315 -4.79 6.24 25.93
C SER A 315 -4.60 4.72 26.00
N MET A 316 -3.37 4.30 26.27
CA MET A 316 -3.02 2.89 26.48
C MET A 316 -3.31 2.39 27.89
N GLY A 317 -3.64 3.29 28.83
CA GLY A 317 -3.88 2.92 30.24
C GLY A 317 -2.63 2.49 31.02
N ILE A 318 -1.42 2.61 30.45
CA ILE A 318 -0.15 2.32 31.12
C ILE A 318 0.84 3.48 31.02
N SER A 319 1.77 3.55 31.97
CA SER A 319 2.84 4.58 31.99
C SER A 319 4.09 4.07 31.28
N VAL A 320 4.40 4.66 30.12
CA VAL A 320 5.59 4.39 29.30
C VAL A 320 6.23 5.72 28.86
N PRO A 321 6.91 6.44 29.78
CA PRO A 321 7.24 7.85 29.60
C PRO A 321 8.30 8.11 28.51
N GLU A 322 9.32 7.27 28.39
CA GLU A 322 10.33 7.43 27.35
C GLU A 322 9.76 7.06 25.99
N PHE A 323 8.93 6.02 25.93
CA PHE A 323 8.24 5.66 24.71
C PHE A 323 7.29 6.77 24.26
N LYS A 324 6.50 7.37 25.17
CA LYS A 324 5.67 8.54 24.87
C LYS A 324 6.51 9.68 24.28
N ARG A 325 7.65 10.01 24.89
CA ARG A 325 8.56 11.04 24.38
C ARG A 325 9.09 10.71 22.97
N VAL A 326 9.45 9.45 22.71
CA VAL A 326 9.89 8.98 21.40
C VAL A 326 8.78 9.11 20.35
N LEU A 327 7.55 8.79 20.72
CA LEU A 327 6.39 8.96 19.86
C LEU A 327 6.15 10.44 19.53
N GLU A 328 6.22 11.33 20.53
CA GLU A 328 6.13 12.79 20.36
C GLU A 328 7.21 13.33 19.41
N ILE A 329 8.43 12.80 19.48
CA ILE A 329 9.50 13.11 18.51
C ILE A 329 9.09 12.72 17.09
N CYS A 330 8.55 11.51 16.91
CA CYS A 330 8.16 10.99 15.60
C CYS A 330 7.05 11.81 14.94
N ILE A 331 6.11 12.33 15.73
CA ILE A 331 4.96 13.11 15.24
C ILE A 331 5.19 14.63 15.25
N SER A 332 6.40 15.09 15.54
CA SER A 332 6.73 16.51 15.49
C SER A 332 6.64 17.06 14.06
N ASP A 333 6.24 18.32 13.91
CA ASP A 333 6.12 19.00 12.62
C ASP A 333 7.41 18.88 11.80
N GLU A 334 8.58 19.00 12.45
CA GLU A 334 9.89 18.81 11.81
C GLU A 334 10.03 17.44 11.13
N ILE A 335 9.59 16.36 11.78
CA ILE A 335 9.69 15.00 11.22
C ILE A 335 8.62 14.77 10.15
N VAL A 336 7.40 15.27 10.38
CA VAL A 336 6.32 15.17 9.38
C VAL A 336 6.71 15.90 8.10
N ASP A 337 7.20 17.13 8.21
CA ASP A 337 7.64 17.96 7.08
C ASP A 337 8.81 17.33 6.32
N ARG A 338 9.73 16.66 7.03
CA ARG A 338 10.85 15.94 6.42
C ARG A 338 10.41 14.87 5.43
N PHE A 339 9.28 14.21 5.68
CA PHE A 339 8.76 13.14 4.82
C PHE A 339 7.63 13.59 3.90
N THR A 340 7.05 14.76 4.14
CA THR A 340 5.96 15.31 3.33
C THR A 340 6.52 15.84 2.01
N PRO A 341 6.14 15.27 0.85
CA PRO A 341 6.55 15.82 -0.43
C PRO A 341 6.07 17.26 -0.56
N LEU A 342 6.98 18.17 -0.87
CA LEU A 342 6.61 19.56 -1.10
C LEU A 342 5.70 19.65 -2.33
N ARG A 343 4.52 20.23 -2.17
CA ARG A 343 3.55 20.44 -3.24
C ARG A 343 3.03 21.88 -3.19
N ALA A 344 2.81 22.45 -4.36
CA ALA A 344 2.10 23.69 -4.51
C ALA A 344 0.61 23.50 -4.21
N THR A 345 0.03 24.51 -3.59
CA THR A 345 -1.40 24.67 -3.35
C THR A 345 -1.97 25.74 -4.29
N ASP A 346 -3.29 25.94 -4.28
CA ASP A 346 -3.93 27.00 -5.07
C ASP A 346 -3.38 28.40 -4.74
N ASP A 347 -2.98 28.61 -3.48
CA ASP A 347 -2.37 29.83 -2.94
C ASP A 347 -0.87 29.97 -3.26
N THR A 348 -0.26 28.97 -3.91
CA THR A 348 1.14 29.06 -4.32
C THR A 348 1.24 29.97 -5.55
N PRO A 349 1.99 31.09 -5.46
CA PRO A 349 2.02 32.07 -6.54
C PRO A 349 2.90 31.64 -7.72
N LEU A 350 3.74 30.60 -7.55
CA LEU A 350 4.71 30.15 -8.53
C LEU A 350 4.04 29.67 -9.84
N ILE A 351 4.35 30.36 -10.93
CA ILE A 351 4.04 29.97 -12.31
C ILE A 351 5.35 29.62 -13.02
N ILE A 352 5.42 28.40 -13.55
CA ILE A 352 6.59 27.92 -14.29
C ILE A 352 6.30 27.97 -15.79
N ARG A 353 7.04 28.81 -16.51
CA ARG A 353 6.96 28.94 -17.97
C ARG A 353 7.99 28.05 -18.63
N ILE A 354 7.54 27.07 -19.40
CA ILE A 354 8.41 26.14 -20.09
C ILE A 354 8.31 26.39 -21.59
N HIS A 355 9.45 26.62 -22.25
CA HIS A 355 9.49 26.84 -23.69
C HIS A 355 10.35 25.81 -24.42
N SER A 356 9.94 25.44 -25.63
CA SER A 356 10.85 24.88 -26.62
C SER A 356 11.10 25.87 -27.76
N PHE A 357 12.35 26.06 -28.17
CA PHE A 357 12.70 27.04 -29.20
C PHE A 357 13.76 26.55 -30.19
N SER A 358 13.89 27.27 -31.31
CA SER A 358 15.01 27.12 -32.24
C SER A 358 16.13 28.09 -31.92
N TYR A 359 17.37 27.58 -31.79
CA TYR A 359 18.56 28.44 -31.71
C TYR A 359 18.73 29.36 -32.93
N ARG A 360 18.06 29.08 -34.06
CA ARG A 360 18.04 29.98 -35.22
C ARG A 360 17.20 31.24 -35.00
N LYS A 361 16.29 31.23 -34.03
CA LYS A 361 15.38 32.32 -33.69
C LYS A 361 15.76 33.05 -32.39
N GLY A 362 16.76 32.55 -31.67
CA GLY A 362 17.23 33.11 -30.40
C GLY A 362 16.53 32.49 -29.19
N ILE A 363 17.08 32.78 -28.01
CA ILE A 363 16.52 32.33 -26.72
C ILE A 363 15.28 33.19 -26.39
N PRO A 364 14.16 32.60 -25.92
CA PRO A 364 12.98 33.35 -25.52
C PRO A 364 13.31 34.40 -24.44
N PRO A 365 12.77 35.63 -24.55
CA PRO A 365 13.00 36.66 -23.54
C PRO A 365 12.25 36.34 -22.24
N ASP A 366 12.85 36.66 -21.10
CA ASP A 366 12.21 36.58 -19.78
C ASP A 366 11.78 37.98 -19.32
N PRO A 367 10.47 38.28 -19.28
CA PRO A 367 9.97 39.58 -18.86
C PRO A 367 9.83 39.71 -17.33
N SER A 368 10.19 38.68 -16.54
CA SER A 368 10.00 38.69 -15.09
C SER A 368 11.09 39.45 -14.33
N ILE A 369 10.73 39.97 -13.15
CA ILE A 369 11.59 40.86 -12.32
C ILE A 369 12.80 40.12 -11.72
N ASN A 370 12.66 38.80 -11.47
CA ASN A 370 13.70 38.02 -10.80
C ASN A 370 14.74 37.42 -11.77
N GLY A 371 14.67 37.76 -13.06
CA GLY A 371 15.75 37.56 -14.02
C GLY A 371 16.20 36.11 -14.19
N GLY A 372 15.54 35.39 -15.10
CA GLY A 372 16.06 34.16 -15.69
C GLY A 372 15.72 32.89 -14.91
N GLY A 373 15.52 31.83 -15.67
CA GLY A 373 15.73 30.48 -15.17
C GLY A 373 16.68 29.74 -16.11
N TYR A 374 16.33 28.53 -16.52
CA TYR A 374 17.26 27.67 -17.21
C TYR A 374 17.14 27.77 -18.73
N VAL A 375 18.28 27.63 -19.42
CA VAL A 375 18.33 27.39 -20.88
C VAL A 375 19.16 26.15 -21.12
N PHE A 376 18.51 25.07 -21.54
CA PHE A 376 19.12 23.77 -21.78
C PHE A 376 19.32 23.55 -23.28
N ASP A 377 20.57 23.33 -23.69
CA ASP A 377 20.93 23.08 -25.09
C ASP A 377 20.81 21.59 -25.43
N CYS A 378 19.76 21.22 -26.17
CA CYS A 378 19.55 19.85 -26.62
C CYS A 378 20.35 19.49 -27.88
N ARG A 379 21.19 20.38 -28.44
CA ARG A 379 21.89 20.12 -29.71
C ARG A 379 22.91 18.98 -29.63
N GLY A 380 23.39 18.66 -28.42
CA GLY A 380 24.30 17.54 -28.16
C GLY A 380 23.66 16.14 -28.27
N ILE A 381 22.33 16.05 -28.17
CA ILE A 381 21.61 14.77 -28.37
C ILE A 381 21.49 14.45 -29.86
N LEU A 382 21.59 13.19 -30.25
CA LEU A 382 21.48 12.78 -31.66
C LEU A 382 20.21 13.35 -32.31
N ASN A 383 20.35 13.95 -33.49
CA ASN A 383 19.29 14.75 -34.12
C ASN A 383 18.37 13.88 -35.00
N PRO A 384 17.09 13.65 -34.62
CA PRO A 384 16.17 12.83 -35.41
C PRO A 384 15.96 13.38 -36.83
N GLY A 385 15.93 14.71 -36.98
CA GLY A 385 15.70 15.37 -38.27
C GLY A 385 16.79 15.16 -39.34
N ARG A 386 17.88 14.44 -39.04
CA ARG A 386 18.83 13.97 -40.07
C ARG A 386 18.37 12.70 -40.77
N LEU A 387 17.45 11.96 -40.17
CA LEU A 387 16.90 10.73 -40.71
C LEU A 387 15.62 11.04 -41.48
N ALA A 388 15.49 10.51 -42.69
CA ALA A 388 14.35 10.80 -43.57
C ALA A 388 12.97 10.56 -42.92
N PRO A 389 12.75 9.47 -42.15
CA PRO A 389 11.44 9.19 -41.53
C PRO A 389 10.96 10.28 -40.56
N TYR A 390 11.89 10.94 -39.85
CA TYR A 390 11.54 11.87 -38.77
C TYR A 390 11.47 13.33 -39.22
N LYS A 391 11.85 13.68 -40.46
CA LYS A 391 12.01 15.08 -40.90
C LYS A 391 10.75 15.94 -40.74
N THR A 392 9.58 15.36 -40.94
CA THR A 392 8.28 16.03 -40.87
C THR A 392 7.58 15.84 -39.53
N GLN A 393 8.16 15.06 -38.62
CA GLN A 393 7.59 14.74 -37.31
C GLN A 393 8.04 15.74 -36.25
N THR A 394 7.62 15.57 -35.01
CA THR A 394 7.90 16.46 -33.90
C THR A 394 8.27 15.66 -32.66
N GLY A 395 8.72 16.33 -31.60
CA GLY A 395 9.00 15.69 -30.32
C GLY A 395 7.77 15.08 -29.64
N ARG A 396 6.55 15.31 -30.17
CA ARG A 396 5.31 14.74 -29.65
C ARG A 396 4.91 13.43 -30.32
N ASP A 397 5.45 13.15 -31.51
CA ASP A 397 5.14 11.95 -32.27
C ASP A 397 5.81 10.71 -31.67
N LYS A 398 5.09 9.59 -31.65
CA LYS A 398 5.54 8.35 -31.01
C LYS A 398 6.90 7.89 -31.53
N GLU A 399 7.10 7.89 -32.84
CA GLU A 399 8.35 7.39 -33.43
C GLU A 399 9.57 8.26 -33.03
N VAL A 400 9.37 9.57 -32.90
CA VAL A 400 10.43 10.49 -32.42
C VAL A 400 10.68 10.30 -30.93
N LYS A 401 9.64 10.09 -30.11
CA LYS A 401 9.77 9.78 -28.69
C LYS A 401 10.57 8.50 -28.49
N ASP A 402 10.13 7.41 -29.13
CA ASP A 402 10.78 6.10 -29.07
C ASP A 402 12.25 6.21 -29.51
N PHE A 403 12.54 6.95 -30.59
CA PHE A 403 13.91 7.21 -31.01
C PHE A 403 14.74 7.96 -29.95
N LEU A 404 14.20 9.04 -29.38
CA LEU A 404 14.90 9.82 -28.36
C LEU A 404 15.14 9.01 -27.08
N GLU A 405 14.16 8.24 -26.64
CA GLU A 405 14.24 7.44 -25.42
C GLU A 405 15.15 6.22 -25.57
N GLN A 406 15.09 5.52 -26.70
CA GLN A 406 15.75 4.21 -26.85
C GLN A 406 17.08 4.28 -27.59
N GLN A 407 17.28 5.29 -28.43
CA GLN A 407 18.45 5.37 -29.33
C GLN A 407 19.36 6.57 -29.02
N THR A 408 19.05 7.35 -27.98
CA THR A 408 19.85 8.52 -27.60
C THR A 408 20.02 8.64 -26.09
N ARG A 409 20.87 9.57 -25.65
CA ARG A 409 21.08 9.89 -24.24
C ARG A 409 20.09 10.93 -23.67
N MET A 410 18.91 11.02 -24.26
CA MET A 410 17.88 11.97 -23.83
C MET A 410 17.37 11.68 -22.41
N PRO A 411 17.14 10.42 -21.99
CA PRO A 411 16.70 10.12 -20.63
C PRO A 411 17.70 10.58 -19.57
N GLU A 412 19.00 10.31 -19.76
CA GLU A 412 20.04 10.72 -18.81
C GLU A 412 20.18 12.24 -18.74
N PHE A 413 20.08 12.91 -19.88
CA PHE A 413 20.06 14.37 -19.95
C PHE A 413 18.87 14.96 -19.17
N LEU A 414 17.66 14.41 -19.38
CA LEU A 414 16.47 14.89 -18.70
C LEU A 414 16.51 14.64 -17.20
N ASN A 415 17.02 13.51 -16.73
CA ASN A 415 17.16 13.25 -15.30
C ASN A 415 18.05 14.30 -14.62
N SER A 416 19.19 14.65 -15.22
CA SER A 416 20.05 15.73 -14.69
C SER A 416 19.36 17.10 -14.72
N VAL A 417 18.53 17.36 -15.74
CA VAL A 417 17.72 18.58 -15.81
C VAL A 417 16.67 18.62 -14.71
N PHE A 418 15.97 17.51 -14.48
CA PHE A 418 14.97 17.39 -13.43
C PHE A 418 15.60 17.66 -12.06
N ASP A 419 16.72 17.02 -11.74
CA ASP A 419 17.41 17.22 -10.46
C ASP A 419 17.77 18.71 -10.22
N ILE A 420 18.28 19.40 -11.24
CA ILE A 420 18.66 20.81 -11.13
C ILE A 420 17.42 21.71 -10.97
N VAL A 421 16.37 21.48 -11.76
CA VAL A 421 15.16 22.30 -11.74
C VAL A 421 14.37 22.06 -10.44
N ASP A 422 14.33 20.83 -9.95
CA ASP A 422 13.61 20.46 -8.73
C ASP A 422 14.11 21.22 -7.50
N ILE A 423 15.44 21.38 -7.35
CA ILE A 423 16.04 22.18 -6.27
C ILE A 423 15.46 23.61 -6.28
N THR A 424 15.41 24.23 -7.45
CA THR A 424 14.91 25.61 -7.61
C THR A 424 13.41 25.69 -7.36
N VAL A 425 12.63 24.73 -7.87
CA VAL A 425 11.18 24.70 -7.64
C VAL A 425 10.88 24.54 -6.15
N GLU A 426 11.62 23.68 -5.45
CA GLU A 426 11.46 23.48 -4.02
C GLU A 426 11.70 24.77 -3.22
N ASP A 427 12.81 25.45 -3.49
CA ASP A 427 13.12 26.72 -2.83
C ASP A 427 12.15 27.83 -3.24
N PHE A 428 11.66 27.82 -4.48
CA PHE A 428 10.75 28.84 -4.98
C PHE A 428 9.36 28.73 -4.34
N ILE A 429 8.87 27.52 -4.13
CA ILE A 429 7.64 27.28 -3.37
C ILE A 429 7.81 27.78 -1.94
N LYS A 430 8.89 27.37 -1.24
CA LYS A 430 9.15 27.75 0.15
C LYS A 430 9.28 29.26 0.35
N ARG A 431 9.94 29.95 -0.58
CA ARG A 431 10.19 31.40 -0.55
C ARG A 431 9.08 32.23 -1.21
N ARG A 432 8.03 31.57 -1.72
CA ARG A 432 6.87 32.15 -2.42
C ARG A 432 7.26 33.03 -3.62
N PHE A 433 8.21 32.58 -4.42
CA PHE A 433 8.51 33.21 -5.70
C PHE A 433 7.37 32.99 -6.70
N GLU A 434 7.15 33.98 -7.57
CA GLU A 434 6.02 33.99 -8.48
C GLU A 434 6.33 33.39 -9.86
N ASN A 435 7.60 33.38 -10.29
CA ASN A 435 7.94 33.09 -11.68
C ASN A 435 9.24 32.27 -11.78
N LEU A 436 9.22 31.22 -12.60
CA LEU A 436 10.40 30.49 -13.08
C LEU A 436 10.27 30.25 -14.58
N MET A 437 11.31 30.51 -15.37
CA MET A 437 11.32 30.20 -16.80
C MET A 437 12.33 29.09 -17.13
N VAL A 438 11.91 28.04 -17.85
CA VAL A 438 12.79 26.97 -18.32
C VAL A 438 12.67 26.81 -19.83
N ASN A 439 13.79 26.91 -20.53
CA ASN A 439 13.83 26.90 -22.00
C ASN A 439 14.67 25.73 -22.49
N PHE A 440 14.14 24.98 -23.46
CA PHE A 440 14.88 23.95 -24.18
C PHE A 440 15.13 24.38 -25.63
N GLY A 441 16.40 24.42 -26.02
CA GLY A 441 16.81 24.84 -27.35
C GLY A 441 17.27 23.65 -28.19
N CYS A 442 16.83 23.57 -29.45
CA CYS A 442 17.51 22.73 -30.44
C CYS A 442 17.65 23.46 -31.77
N THR A 443 18.31 22.86 -32.77
CA THR A 443 18.59 23.54 -34.04
C THR A 443 17.33 24.06 -34.73
N GLY A 444 16.27 23.25 -34.80
CA GLY A 444 15.03 23.59 -35.51
C GLY A 444 13.80 23.80 -34.61
N GLY A 445 13.95 23.70 -33.29
CA GLY A 445 12.84 23.83 -32.33
C GLY A 445 11.70 22.81 -32.47
N GLN A 446 11.95 21.66 -33.11
CA GLN A 446 10.90 20.74 -33.58
C GLN A 446 10.85 19.38 -32.85
N HIS A 447 12.01 18.80 -32.52
CA HIS A 447 12.12 17.43 -32.00
C HIS A 447 12.58 17.41 -30.55
N ARG A 448 13.91 17.45 -30.34
CA ARG A 448 14.58 17.31 -29.05
C ARG A 448 14.08 18.29 -27.99
N SER A 449 13.99 19.57 -28.35
CA SER A 449 13.53 20.61 -27.42
C SER A 449 12.05 20.51 -27.09
N VAL A 450 11.20 20.09 -28.04
CA VAL A 450 9.77 19.89 -27.82
C VAL A 450 9.56 18.75 -26.83
N TYR A 451 10.19 17.60 -27.10
CA TYR A 451 10.14 16.43 -26.23
C TYR A 451 10.62 16.75 -24.81
N ALA A 452 11.75 17.44 -24.68
CA ALA A 452 12.31 17.82 -23.39
C ALA A 452 11.40 18.77 -22.59
N ALA A 453 10.78 19.76 -23.27
CA ALA A 453 9.84 20.68 -22.66
C ALA A 453 8.57 19.98 -22.17
N ASP A 454 7.98 19.08 -22.96
CA ASP A 454 6.84 18.25 -22.54
C ASP A 454 7.20 17.34 -21.36
N ALA A 455 8.40 16.75 -21.37
CA ALA A 455 8.87 15.88 -20.30
C ALA A 455 9.02 16.63 -18.95
N LEU A 456 9.64 17.81 -18.95
CA LEU A 456 9.75 18.63 -17.74
C LEU A 456 8.38 19.11 -17.26
N ALA A 457 7.49 19.52 -18.17
CA ALA A 457 6.14 19.96 -17.80
C ALA A 457 5.37 18.85 -17.08
N ARG A 458 5.43 17.60 -17.57
CA ARG A 458 4.83 16.45 -16.90
C ARG A 458 5.47 16.18 -15.53
N HIS A 459 6.80 16.16 -15.47
CA HIS A 459 7.54 15.94 -14.23
C HIS A 459 7.14 16.93 -13.13
N LEU A 460 7.14 18.23 -13.42
CA LEU A 460 6.84 19.27 -12.43
C LEU A 460 5.37 19.26 -11.99
N ARG A 461 4.42 19.01 -12.91
CA ARG A 461 3.00 18.86 -12.57
C ARG A 461 2.78 17.67 -11.63
N ASN A 462 3.40 16.53 -11.93
CA ASN A 462 3.22 15.31 -11.15
C ASN A 462 3.91 15.37 -9.79
N LYS A 463 5.14 15.91 -9.73
CA LYS A 463 5.92 15.96 -8.49
C LYS A 463 5.46 17.06 -7.54
N PHE A 464 5.27 18.27 -8.07
CA PHE A 464 5.05 19.47 -7.24
C PHE A 464 3.66 20.08 -7.38
N HIS A 465 2.79 19.62 -8.30
CA HIS A 465 1.47 20.22 -8.53
C HIS A 465 1.49 21.73 -8.85
N VAL A 466 2.62 22.22 -9.37
CA VAL A 466 2.81 23.63 -9.74
C VAL A 466 2.06 24.01 -11.01
N LYS A 467 1.69 25.29 -11.12
CA LYS A 467 1.10 25.85 -12.34
C LYS A 467 2.18 25.93 -13.42
N VAL A 468 1.95 25.26 -14.55
CA VAL A 468 2.90 25.21 -15.68
C VAL A 468 2.26 25.74 -16.96
N GLU A 469 2.87 26.80 -17.50
CA GLU A 469 2.58 27.35 -18.83
C GLU A 469 3.60 26.78 -19.83
N LEU A 470 3.17 25.85 -20.67
CA LEU A 470 4.03 25.21 -21.67
C LEU A 470 3.77 25.80 -23.06
N LYS A 471 4.84 26.24 -23.74
CA LYS A 471 4.75 26.90 -25.05
C LYS A 471 5.82 26.37 -26.02
N HIS A 472 5.42 26.00 -27.23
CA HIS A 472 6.33 25.50 -28.26
C HIS A 472 6.48 26.52 -29.39
N ILE A 473 7.47 27.40 -29.27
CA ILE A 473 7.63 28.61 -30.11
C ILE A 473 7.53 28.32 -31.61
N GLU A 474 8.29 27.34 -32.11
CA GLU A 474 8.30 27.01 -33.55
C GLU A 474 7.06 26.24 -34.01
N GLN A 475 6.42 25.46 -33.12
CA GLN A 475 5.24 24.69 -33.48
C GLN A 475 4.01 25.61 -33.56
N GLU A 476 3.87 26.51 -32.59
CA GLU A 476 2.79 27.50 -32.55
C GLU A 476 2.90 28.49 -33.71
N ALA A 477 4.10 28.97 -34.02
CA ALA A 477 4.31 29.84 -35.19
C ALA A 477 3.92 29.16 -36.52
N LYS A 478 3.92 27.83 -36.57
CA LYS A 478 3.51 27.03 -37.73
C LYS A 478 2.07 26.54 -37.66
N ASN A 479 1.31 26.90 -36.62
CA ASN A 479 -0.03 26.40 -36.34
C ASN A 479 -0.12 24.85 -36.36
N TRP A 480 0.91 24.16 -35.86
CA TRP A 480 0.86 22.71 -35.78
C TRP A 480 -0.15 22.26 -34.73
N ILE A 481 -1.13 21.46 -35.16
CA ILE A 481 -2.15 20.88 -34.29
C ILE A 481 -1.55 19.64 -33.62
N ASN A 482 -1.29 19.75 -32.32
CA ASN A 482 -0.78 18.66 -31.51
C ASN A 482 -1.77 18.41 -30.37
N LEU A 483 -2.62 17.40 -30.51
CA LEU A 483 -3.42 16.93 -29.38
C LEU A 483 -2.44 16.41 -28.31
N PRO A 484 -2.57 16.82 -27.04
CA PRO A 484 -1.81 16.17 -25.97
C PRO A 484 -2.14 14.66 -25.99
N PRO A 485 -1.18 13.78 -25.66
CA PRO A 485 -1.53 12.39 -25.44
C PRO A 485 -2.65 12.35 -24.39
N SER A 486 -3.73 11.62 -24.68
CA SER A 486 -4.80 11.37 -23.71
C SER A 486 -4.15 10.94 -22.40
N PRO A 487 -4.58 11.47 -21.23
CA PRO A 487 -4.06 10.99 -19.96
C PRO A 487 -4.31 9.48 -19.91
N THR A 488 -3.25 8.70 -19.97
CA THR A 488 -3.29 7.29 -19.63
C THR A 488 -3.59 7.24 -18.14
N VAL A 489 -4.77 6.74 -17.81
CA VAL A 489 -5.14 6.32 -16.47
C VAL A 489 -4.30 5.08 -16.18
N ASP A 490 -3.19 5.24 -15.48
CA ASP A 490 -2.43 4.16 -14.84
C ASP A 490 -2.32 4.47 -13.35
#